data_AF-A0ABD6FLU6-F1
#
_entry.id   AF-A0ABD6FLU6-F1
#
_cell.length_a   1.000
_cell.length_b   1.000
_cell.length_c   1.000
_cell.angle_alpha   90.00
_cell.angle_beta   90.00
_cell.angle_gamma   90.00
#
_symmetry.space_group_name_H-M   'P 1'
#
loop_
_entity.id
_entity.type
_entity.pdbx_description
1 polymer ?
#
loop_
_entity_poly.entity_id
_entity_poly.type
_entity_poly.pdbx_seq_one_letter_code
_entity_poly.pdbx_strand_id
1 'polypeptide(L)'
;DEPPLPAVLAGSLPTASGYGTVPAVATADAREVLAAVIEPLESASGAPVVVHCCAPQPPIALLRAAGAGAVAIDATTIDGAPGALLDELGEAWDDGVVFVLGLVPATEPEHRIGLRDVVQPAFDLTGRLGFSRSILAERAIASPACGLAGASRSWMRRAIALAGDAAKAFVEPPENW
;
A
#
# COMPACT_ATOMS: atom_id res chain seq x y z
N ASP A 1 7.63 5.36 6.82
CA ASP A 1 7.57 5.31 5.35
C ASP A 1 8.82 4.64 4.83
N GLU A 2 8.65 3.58 4.06
CA GLU A 2 9.73 2.75 3.53
C GLU A 2 9.65 2.50 2.00
N PRO A 3 9.46 3.53 1.13
CA PRO A 3 9.47 3.33 -0.33
C PRO A 3 10.70 2.61 -0.91
N PRO A 4 11.95 2.85 -0.45
CA PRO A 4 13.13 2.21 -1.02
C PRO A 4 13.38 0.79 -0.51
N LEU A 5 12.58 0.27 0.44
CA LEU A 5 12.83 -1.00 1.10
C LEU A 5 12.99 -2.19 0.14
N PRO A 6 12.19 -2.35 -0.94
CA PRO A 6 12.45 -3.40 -1.93
C PRO A 6 13.85 -3.30 -2.55
N ALA A 7 14.33 -2.09 -2.82
CA ALA A 7 15.66 -1.87 -3.38
C ALA A 7 16.77 -2.14 -2.36
N VAL A 8 16.53 -1.85 -1.07
CA VAL A 8 17.42 -2.22 0.04
C VAL A 8 17.59 -3.75 0.10
N LEU A 9 16.48 -4.49 0.06
CA LEU A 9 16.47 -5.95 0.12
C LEU A 9 17.09 -6.59 -1.13
N ALA A 10 16.95 -5.94 -2.29
CA ALA A 10 17.52 -6.40 -3.55
C ALA A 10 18.99 -5.99 -3.76
N GLY A 11 19.54 -5.07 -2.94
CA GLY A 11 20.87 -4.50 -3.17
C GLY A 11 20.97 -3.68 -4.45
N SER A 12 19.86 -3.04 -4.85
CA SER A 12 19.75 -2.27 -6.09
C SER A 12 19.77 -0.75 -5.87
N LEU A 13 19.93 -0.30 -4.62
CA LEU A 13 20.08 1.11 -4.30
C LEU A 13 21.38 1.68 -4.86
N PRO A 14 21.36 2.75 -5.67
CA PRO A 14 22.57 3.35 -6.21
C PRO A 14 23.43 3.94 -5.08
N THR A 15 24.75 3.82 -5.22
CA THR A 15 25.69 4.56 -4.37
C THR A 15 25.65 6.05 -4.72
N ALA A 16 26.18 6.91 -3.83
CA ALA A 16 26.21 8.35 -4.05
C ALA A 16 26.94 8.78 -5.35
N SER A 17 27.87 7.95 -5.83
CA SER A 17 28.58 8.20 -7.09
C SER A 17 27.81 7.76 -8.34
N GLY A 18 26.74 6.98 -8.19
CA GLY A 18 25.96 6.39 -9.29
C GLY A 18 26.65 5.26 -10.05
N TYR A 19 27.92 4.93 -9.71
CA TYR A 19 28.70 3.90 -10.43
C TYR A 19 28.52 2.48 -9.89
N GLY A 20 27.71 2.28 -8.85
CA GLY A 20 27.44 0.96 -8.28
C GLY A 20 26.22 0.98 -7.37
N THR A 21 25.98 -0.13 -6.69
CA THR A 21 24.88 -0.26 -5.72
C THR A 21 25.38 -0.62 -4.33
N VAL A 22 24.58 -0.30 -3.32
CA VAL A 22 24.78 -0.76 -1.94
C VAL A 22 24.42 -2.25 -1.87
N PRO A 23 25.19 -3.09 -1.14
CA PRO A 23 24.85 -4.50 -0.95
C PRO A 23 23.44 -4.70 -0.38
N ALA A 24 22.82 -5.83 -0.72
CA ALA A 24 21.54 -6.23 -0.18
C ALA A 24 21.61 -6.37 1.35
N VAL A 25 20.60 -5.85 2.04
CA VAL A 25 20.41 -6.10 3.47
C VAL A 25 19.62 -7.40 3.62
N ALA A 26 20.05 -8.26 4.53
CA ALA A 26 19.33 -9.50 4.80
C ALA A 26 17.93 -9.20 5.36
N THR A 27 16.93 -9.94 4.90
CA THR A 27 15.52 -9.83 5.34
C THR A 27 15.39 -9.86 6.87
N ALA A 28 16.18 -10.70 7.54
CA ALA A 28 16.18 -10.81 9.00
C ALA A 28 16.64 -9.52 9.69
N ASP A 29 17.72 -8.91 9.20
CA ASP A 29 18.27 -7.66 9.74
C ASP A 29 17.30 -6.49 9.49
N ALA A 30 16.73 -6.42 8.28
CA ALA A 30 15.71 -5.42 7.95
C ALA A 30 14.48 -5.53 8.86
N ARG A 31 14.01 -6.75 9.13
CA ARG A 31 12.91 -7.00 10.06
C ARG A 31 13.26 -6.54 11.48
N GLU A 32 14.44 -6.86 11.99
CA GLU A 32 14.88 -6.46 13.33
C GLU A 32 14.93 -4.94 13.49
N VAL A 33 15.49 -4.24 12.49
CA VAL A 33 15.54 -2.77 12.49
C VAL A 33 14.13 -2.16 12.48
N LEU A 34 13.23 -2.68 11.65
CA LEU A 34 11.85 -2.17 11.59
C LEU A 34 11.10 -2.44 12.89
N ALA A 35 11.22 -3.65 13.46
CA ALA A 35 10.59 -3.99 14.73
C ALA A 35 11.07 -3.09 15.88
N ALA A 36 12.37 -2.77 15.91
CA ALA A 36 12.96 -1.85 16.89
C ALA A 36 12.40 -0.42 16.82
N VAL A 37 11.74 -0.04 15.72
CA VAL A 37 11.05 1.24 15.56
C VAL A 37 9.54 1.08 15.80
N ILE A 38 8.94 0.02 15.27
CA ILE A 38 7.49 -0.22 15.34
C ILE A 38 7.05 -0.50 16.78
N GLU A 39 7.71 -1.42 17.49
CA GLU A 39 7.28 -1.84 18.83
C GLU A 39 7.27 -0.68 19.84
N PRO A 40 8.30 0.20 19.91
CA PRO A 40 8.26 1.34 20.83
C PRO A 40 7.20 2.39 20.44
N LEU A 41 6.96 2.61 19.14
CA LEU A 41 5.95 3.55 18.67
C LEU A 41 4.54 3.08 19.03
N GLU A 42 4.25 1.79 18.82
CA GLU A 42 3.00 1.18 19.24
C GLU A 42 2.83 1.26 20.76
N SER A 43 3.86 0.86 21.52
CA SER A 43 3.83 0.91 22.98
C SER A 43 3.60 2.32 23.53
N ALA A 44 4.20 3.33 22.92
CA ALA A 44 4.07 4.72 23.35
C ALA A 44 2.74 5.38 22.96
N SER A 45 2.19 5.00 21.80
CA SER A 45 0.94 5.59 21.28
C SER A 45 -0.32 4.84 21.71
N GLY A 46 -0.19 3.56 22.06
CA GLY A 46 -1.32 2.63 22.25
C GLY A 46 -2.11 2.38 20.96
N ALA A 47 -1.55 2.69 19.80
CA ALA A 47 -2.19 2.58 18.50
C ALA A 47 -1.32 1.78 17.51
N PRO A 48 -1.93 1.03 16.58
CA PRO A 48 -1.18 0.27 15.58
C PRO A 48 -0.33 1.19 14.69
N VAL A 49 0.90 0.78 14.39
CA VAL A 49 1.78 1.51 13.47
C VAL A 49 1.43 1.17 12.02
N VAL A 50 1.22 2.19 11.20
CA VAL A 50 1.02 2.04 9.75
C VAL A 50 2.36 2.20 9.04
N VAL A 51 2.75 1.23 8.22
CA VAL A 51 3.95 1.34 7.37
C VAL A 51 3.54 1.55 5.92
N HIS A 52 4.04 2.63 5.31
CA HIS A 52 3.81 2.94 3.91
C HIS A 52 4.96 2.46 3.01
N CYS A 53 4.64 1.78 1.92
CA CYS A 53 5.55 1.46 0.84
C CYS A 53 4.80 1.51 -0.51
N CYS A 54 5.01 2.58 -1.29
CA CYS A 54 4.42 2.76 -2.62
C CYS A 54 5.24 2.14 -3.77
N ALA A 55 6.29 1.38 -3.47
CA ALA A 55 7.03 0.70 -4.53
C ALA A 55 6.17 -0.42 -5.15
N PRO A 56 6.37 -0.78 -6.44
CA PRO A 56 5.52 -1.74 -7.14
C PRO A 56 5.44 -3.15 -6.53
N GLN A 57 6.45 -3.53 -5.74
CA GLN A 57 6.54 -4.83 -5.07
C GLN A 57 6.91 -4.60 -3.59
N PRO A 58 5.96 -4.12 -2.77
CA PRO A 58 6.20 -3.91 -1.35
C PRO A 58 6.40 -5.27 -0.64
N PRO A 59 7.34 -5.39 0.32
CA PRO A 59 7.63 -6.67 0.97
C PRO A 59 6.65 -6.91 2.13
N ILE A 60 5.40 -7.24 1.79
CA ILE A 60 4.26 -7.32 2.72
C ILE A 60 4.54 -8.29 3.86
N ALA A 61 5.07 -9.48 3.56
CA ALA A 61 5.36 -10.48 4.59
C ALA A 61 6.40 -9.98 5.61
N LEU A 62 7.43 -9.25 5.16
CA LEU A 62 8.42 -8.67 6.05
C LEU A 62 7.82 -7.56 6.92
N LEU A 63 7.01 -6.67 6.33
CA LEU A 63 6.38 -5.57 7.07
C LEU A 63 5.43 -6.11 8.15
N ARG A 64 4.65 -7.14 7.83
CA ARG A 64 3.81 -7.87 8.79
C ARG A 64 4.64 -8.51 9.90
N ALA A 65 5.70 -9.22 9.54
CA ALA A 65 6.60 -9.89 10.50
C ALA A 65 7.41 -8.92 11.38
N ALA A 66 7.54 -7.66 10.97
CA ALA A 66 8.14 -6.58 11.76
C ALA A 66 7.14 -5.91 12.74
N GLY A 67 5.87 -6.31 12.72
CA GLY A 67 4.84 -5.82 13.63
C GLY A 67 3.99 -4.67 13.08
N ALA A 68 4.02 -4.39 11.78
CA ALA A 68 3.15 -3.37 11.20
C ALA A 68 1.67 -3.74 11.41
N GLY A 69 0.92 -2.89 12.10
CA GLY A 69 -0.50 -3.11 12.36
C GLY A 69 -1.40 -2.80 11.15
N ALA A 70 -0.89 -2.01 10.21
CA ALA A 70 -1.46 -1.83 8.88
C ALA A 70 -0.35 -1.52 7.87
N VAL A 71 -0.60 -1.84 6.59
CA VAL A 71 0.34 -1.58 5.50
C VAL A 71 -0.32 -0.71 4.44
N ALA A 72 0.34 0.40 4.07
CA ALA A 72 -0.13 1.29 3.02
C ALA A 72 0.64 1.04 1.72
N ILE A 73 -0.08 0.66 0.67
CA ILE A 73 0.50 0.25 -0.61
C ILE A 73 -0.06 1.07 -1.76
N ASP A 74 0.69 1.15 -2.85
CA ASP A 74 0.14 1.62 -4.11
C ASP A 74 -0.64 0.49 -4.78
N ALA A 75 -1.97 0.55 -4.71
CA ALA A 75 -2.84 -0.45 -5.31
C ALA A 75 -3.03 -0.22 -6.82
N THR A 76 -2.61 0.93 -7.36
CA THR A 76 -2.66 1.22 -8.80
C THR A 76 -1.64 0.41 -9.61
N THR A 77 -0.63 -0.14 -8.96
CA THR A 77 0.42 -0.96 -9.59
C THR A 77 0.21 -2.47 -9.41
N ILE A 78 -0.89 -2.90 -8.79
CA ILE A 78 -1.17 -4.31 -8.49
C ILE A 78 -1.65 -5.08 -9.72
N ASP A 79 -2.19 -4.38 -10.72
CA ASP A 79 -2.48 -5.03 -11.99
C ASP A 79 -1.17 -5.50 -12.65
N GLY A 80 -1.14 -6.76 -13.08
CA GLY A 80 0.09 -7.42 -13.55
C GLY A 80 1.12 -7.77 -12.45
N ALA A 81 0.80 -7.62 -11.17
CA ALA A 81 1.68 -8.05 -10.08
C ALA A 81 2.03 -9.55 -10.16
N PRO A 82 3.26 -9.96 -9.75
CA PRO A 82 3.63 -11.37 -9.68
C PRO A 82 2.74 -12.14 -8.71
N GLY A 83 2.54 -13.44 -8.97
CA GLY A 83 1.77 -14.33 -8.09
C GLY A 83 2.24 -14.28 -6.63
N ALA A 84 3.55 -14.26 -6.39
CA ALA A 84 4.11 -14.18 -5.04
C ALA A 84 3.63 -12.94 -4.25
N LEU A 85 3.47 -11.79 -4.90
CA LEU A 85 2.93 -10.60 -4.20
C LEU A 85 1.44 -10.76 -3.88
N LEU A 86 0.68 -11.40 -4.78
CA LEU A 86 -0.73 -11.69 -4.52
C LEU A 86 -0.89 -12.67 -3.36
N ASP A 87 -0.04 -13.70 -3.30
CA ASP A 87 0.00 -14.66 -2.20
C ASP A 87 0.29 -13.93 -0.87
N GLU A 88 1.31 -13.06 -0.82
CA GLU A 88 1.60 -12.27 0.38
C GLU A 88 0.45 -11.33 0.80
N LEU A 89 -0.24 -10.72 -0.16
CA LEU A 89 -1.41 -9.87 0.12
C LEU A 89 -2.58 -10.70 0.67
N GLY A 90 -2.82 -11.87 0.09
CA GLY A 90 -3.87 -12.79 0.53
C GLY A 90 -3.63 -13.32 1.94
N GLU A 91 -2.42 -13.81 2.21
CA GLU A 91 -2.01 -14.25 3.55
C GLU A 91 -2.14 -13.13 4.59
N ALA A 92 -1.74 -11.91 4.24
CA ALA A 92 -1.87 -10.78 5.14
C ALA A 92 -3.34 -10.46 5.47
N TRP A 93 -4.24 -10.53 4.48
CA TRP A 93 -5.67 -10.34 4.72
C TRP A 93 -6.28 -11.48 5.56
N ASP A 94 -5.89 -12.74 5.31
CA ASP A 94 -6.29 -13.89 6.14
C ASP A 94 -5.82 -13.75 7.60
N ASP A 95 -4.61 -13.22 7.81
CA ASP A 95 -4.05 -12.88 9.12
C ASP A 95 -4.70 -11.63 9.76
N GLY A 96 -5.63 -10.98 9.07
CA GLY A 96 -6.41 -9.84 9.58
C GLY A 96 -5.73 -8.48 9.45
N VAL A 97 -4.66 -8.36 8.66
CA VAL A 97 -3.97 -7.10 8.38
C VAL A 97 -4.94 -6.12 7.72
N VAL A 98 -4.89 -4.85 8.15
CA VAL A 98 -5.57 -3.76 7.48
C VAL A 98 -4.66 -3.19 6.40
N PHE A 99 -5.17 -3.08 5.17
CA PHE A 99 -4.47 -2.38 4.09
C PHE A 99 -5.00 -0.96 3.90
N VAL A 100 -4.08 0.00 3.80
CA VAL A 100 -4.39 1.29 3.21
C VAL A 100 -4.10 1.18 1.72
N LEU A 101 -5.16 1.00 0.93
CA LEU A 101 -5.10 0.83 -0.51
C LEU A 101 -5.00 2.20 -1.18
N GLY A 102 -3.83 2.50 -1.71
CA GLY A 102 -3.56 3.65 -2.54
C GLY A 102 -4.18 3.50 -3.91
N LEU A 103 -5.36 4.07 -4.11
CA LEU A 103 -6.18 3.90 -5.31
C LEU A 103 -6.24 5.14 -6.20
N VAL A 104 -5.92 6.30 -5.63
CA VAL A 104 -5.97 7.58 -6.36
C VAL A 104 -4.55 8.03 -6.69
N PRO A 105 -4.22 8.35 -7.96
CA PRO A 105 -2.89 8.83 -8.34
C PRO A 105 -2.43 10.03 -7.49
N ALA A 106 -1.16 10.00 -7.07
CA ALA A 106 -0.58 11.06 -6.24
C ALA A 106 -0.42 12.40 -6.99
N THR A 107 -0.38 12.35 -8.33
CA THR A 107 -0.35 13.51 -9.23
C THR A 107 -1.49 13.44 -10.23
N GLU A 108 -1.80 14.57 -10.86
CA GLU A 108 -2.92 14.67 -11.81
C GLU A 108 -2.66 13.74 -13.01
N PRO A 109 -3.54 12.75 -13.26
CA PRO A 109 -3.39 11.85 -14.39
C PRO A 109 -3.64 12.60 -15.70
N GLU A 110 -2.99 12.15 -16.79
CA GLU A 110 -3.18 12.72 -18.13
C GLU A 110 -4.64 12.62 -18.61
N HIS A 111 -5.33 11.56 -18.18
CA HIS A 111 -6.72 11.30 -18.52
C HIS A 111 -7.60 11.45 -17.29
N ARG A 112 -8.82 11.95 -17.50
CA ARG A 112 -9.79 12.10 -16.42
C ARG A 112 -10.20 10.72 -15.89
N ILE A 113 -10.01 10.52 -14.59
CA ILE A 113 -10.52 9.34 -13.87
C ILE A 113 -11.79 9.66 -13.08
N GLY A 114 -12.69 8.69 -13.03
CA GLY A 114 -13.91 8.66 -12.22
C GLY A 114 -13.79 7.75 -11.01
N LEU A 115 -14.84 7.70 -10.20
CA LEU A 115 -14.86 6.88 -8.98
C LEU A 115 -14.76 5.38 -9.29
N ARG A 116 -15.42 4.92 -10.36
CA ARG A 116 -15.35 3.52 -10.78
C ARG A 116 -13.91 3.10 -11.09
N ASP A 117 -13.16 3.94 -11.81
CA ASP A 117 -11.76 3.69 -12.15
C ASP A 117 -10.88 3.59 -10.89
N VAL A 118 -11.19 4.39 -9.86
CA VAL A 118 -10.48 4.36 -8.57
C VAL A 118 -10.79 3.09 -7.77
N VAL A 119 -12.04 2.62 -7.78
CA VAL A 119 -12.47 1.48 -6.94
C VAL A 119 -12.17 0.13 -7.60
N GLN A 120 -12.16 0.08 -8.94
CA GLN A 120 -11.98 -1.16 -9.71
C GLN A 120 -10.75 -1.98 -9.29
N PRO A 121 -9.54 -1.40 -9.07
CA PRO A 121 -8.37 -2.17 -8.65
C PRO A 121 -8.57 -2.93 -7.33
N ALA A 122 -9.29 -2.33 -6.37
CA ALA A 122 -9.60 -3.00 -5.11
C ALA A 122 -10.59 -4.16 -5.31
N PHE A 123 -11.61 -3.95 -6.13
CA PHE A 123 -12.59 -5.00 -6.46
C PHE A 123 -11.93 -6.17 -7.19
N ASP A 124 -11.08 -5.88 -8.17
CA ASP A 124 -10.35 -6.90 -8.93
C ASP A 124 -9.38 -7.65 -8.02
N LEU A 125 -8.65 -6.96 -7.14
CA LEU A 125 -7.78 -7.59 -6.17
C LEU A 125 -8.54 -8.56 -5.26
N THR A 126 -9.66 -8.13 -4.68
CA THR A 126 -10.48 -9.02 -3.83
C THR A 126 -10.98 -10.25 -4.58
N GLY A 127 -11.48 -10.08 -5.80
CA GLY A 127 -11.96 -11.18 -6.63
C GLY A 127 -10.84 -12.15 -7.03
N ARG A 128 -9.66 -11.63 -7.37
CA ARG A 128 -8.47 -12.43 -7.72
C ARG A 128 -7.96 -13.25 -6.53
N LEU A 129 -8.03 -12.70 -5.32
CA LEU A 129 -7.62 -13.37 -4.10
C LEU A 129 -8.73 -14.27 -3.50
N GLY A 130 -9.93 -14.26 -4.08
CA GLY A 130 -11.04 -15.13 -3.65
C GLY A 130 -11.78 -14.66 -2.39
N PHE A 131 -11.57 -13.42 -1.95
CA PHE A 131 -12.26 -12.84 -0.79
C PHE A 131 -13.65 -12.31 -1.15
N SER A 132 -14.55 -12.32 -0.18
CA SER A 132 -15.79 -11.54 -0.23
C SER A 132 -15.47 -10.05 -0.32
N ARG A 133 -16.25 -9.29 -1.10
CA ARG A 133 -16.13 -7.82 -1.18
C ARG A 133 -16.27 -7.13 0.18
N SER A 134 -16.93 -7.76 1.17
CA SER A 134 -17.06 -7.22 2.53
C SER A 134 -15.70 -6.99 3.21
N ILE A 135 -14.64 -7.71 2.80
CA ILE A 135 -13.29 -7.48 3.34
C ILE A 135 -12.81 -6.04 3.14
N LEU A 136 -13.28 -5.35 2.08
CA LEU A 136 -12.90 -3.96 1.84
C LEU A 136 -13.50 -3.02 2.87
N ALA A 137 -14.73 -3.28 3.31
CA ALA A 137 -15.37 -2.51 4.37
C ALA A 137 -14.74 -2.79 5.75
N GLU A 138 -14.23 -4.00 5.96
CA GLU A 138 -13.73 -4.47 7.25
C GLU A 138 -12.22 -4.21 7.43
N ARG A 139 -11.44 -4.29 6.35
CA ARG A 139 -9.97 -4.40 6.38
C ARG A 139 -9.26 -3.55 5.32
N ALA A 140 -9.95 -2.64 4.66
CA ALA A 140 -9.32 -1.71 3.72
C ALA A 140 -9.67 -0.24 3.98
N ILE A 141 -8.70 0.63 3.74
CA ILE A 141 -8.85 2.08 3.76
C ILE A 141 -8.46 2.60 2.39
N ALA A 142 -9.32 3.40 1.75
CA ALA A 142 -8.98 4.03 0.49
C ALA A 142 -8.12 5.28 0.71
N SER A 143 -7.03 5.43 -0.04
CA SER A 143 -6.14 6.59 0.02
C SER A 143 -5.62 7.00 -1.37
N PRO A 144 -4.95 8.15 -1.48
CA PRO A 144 -3.98 8.38 -2.55
C PRO A 144 -2.85 7.33 -2.52
N ALA A 145 -2.25 7.07 -3.68
CA ALA A 145 -1.15 6.12 -3.88
C ALA A 145 0.12 6.45 -3.07
N CYS A 146 0.37 7.74 -2.85
CA CYS A 146 1.51 8.26 -2.09
C CYS A 146 1.20 9.70 -1.62
N GLY A 147 2.20 10.38 -1.07
CA GLY A 147 2.11 11.79 -0.69
C GLY A 147 1.77 12.70 -1.89
N LEU A 148 0.90 13.68 -1.66
CA LEU A 148 0.40 14.61 -2.69
C LEU A 148 1.32 15.82 -2.93
N ALA A 149 2.58 15.79 -2.50
CA ALA A 149 3.48 16.95 -2.56
C ALA A 149 3.72 17.45 -4.00
N GLY A 150 3.65 16.57 -5.00
CA GLY A 150 3.78 16.90 -6.42
C GLY A 150 2.49 17.31 -7.13
N ALA A 151 1.34 17.32 -6.43
CA ALA A 151 0.04 17.57 -7.03
C ALA A 151 -0.30 19.07 -7.17
N SER A 152 -1.10 19.39 -8.18
CA SER A 152 -1.81 20.68 -8.24
C SER A 152 -2.79 20.80 -7.06
N ARG A 153 -3.06 22.03 -6.57
CA ARG A 153 -4.05 22.22 -5.47
C ARG A 153 -5.45 21.72 -5.83
N SER A 154 -5.84 21.87 -7.09
CA SER A 154 -7.10 21.31 -7.63
C SER A 154 -7.10 19.80 -7.57
N TRP A 155 -6.01 19.15 -7.99
CA TRP A 155 -5.87 17.70 -7.91
C TRP A 155 -5.89 17.21 -6.47
N MET A 156 -5.15 17.83 -5.55
CA MET A 156 -5.15 17.43 -4.13
C MET A 156 -6.56 17.35 -3.56
N ARG A 157 -7.38 18.39 -3.77
CA ARG A 157 -8.78 18.42 -3.30
C ARG A 157 -9.60 17.30 -3.95
N ARG A 158 -9.41 17.08 -5.25
CA ARG A 158 -10.12 16.04 -5.98
C ARG A 158 -9.69 14.65 -5.53
N ALA A 159 -8.41 14.43 -5.27
CA ALA A 159 -7.86 13.14 -4.89
C ALA A 159 -8.36 12.70 -3.52
N ILE A 160 -8.39 13.61 -2.55
CA ILE A 160 -8.97 13.35 -1.23
C ILE A 160 -10.48 13.10 -1.32
N ALA A 161 -11.21 13.85 -2.15
CA ALA A 161 -12.62 13.60 -2.37
C ALA A 161 -12.89 12.21 -2.99
N LEU A 162 -12.10 11.83 -4.01
CA LEU A 162 -12.18 10.50 -4.63
C LEU A 162 -11.85 9.37 -3.64
N ALA A 163 -10.84 9.53 -2.79
CA ALA A 163 -10.52 8.55 -1.77
C ALA A 163 -11.66 8.40 -0.76
N GLY A 164 -12.26 9.52 -0.32
CA GLY A 164 -13.44 9.49 0.56
C GLY A 164 -14.66 8.83 -0.08
N ASP A 165 -14.91 9.08 -1.37
CA ASP A 165 -16.00 8.42 -2.10
C ASP A 165 -15.71 6.93 -2.35
N ALA A 166 -14.44 6.54 -2.55
CA ALA A 166 -14.03 5.15 -2.70
C ALA A 166 -14.24 4.36 -1.40
N ALA A 167 -13.91 4.97 -0.26
CA ALA A 167 -14.18 4.38 1.06
C ALA A 167 -15.68 4.12 1.28
N LYS A 168 -16.57 5.00 0.82
CA LYS A 168 -18.02 4.76 0.88
C LYS A 168 -18.43 3.58 -0.01
N ALA A 169 -17.86 3.49 -1.22
CA ALA A 169 -18.14 2.40 -2.15
C ALA A 169 -17.66 1.03 -1.66
N PHE A 170 -16.70 0.97 -0.73
CA PHE A 170 -16.32 -0.28 -0.07
C PHE A 170 -17.44 -0.83 0.83
N VAL A 171 -18.19 0.06 1.49
CA VAL A 171 -19.29 -0.31 2.40
C VAL A 171 -20.58 -0.53 1.62
N GLU A 172 -20.90 0.40 0.71
CA GLU A 172 -22.12 0.41 -0.08
C GLU A 172 -21.77 0.61 -1.56
N PRO A 173 -21.37 -0.47 -2.26
CA PRO A 173 -21.06 -0.38 -3.68
C PRO A 173 -22.33 -0.05 -4.48
N PRO A 174 -22.25 0.81 -5.51
CA PRO A 174 -23.37 1.02 -6.43
C PRO A 174 -23.84 -0.29 -7.06
N GLU A 175 -25.16 -0.46 -7.22
CA GLU A 175 -25.79 -1.73 -7.67
C GLU A 175 -25.29 -2.24 -9.03
N ASN A 176 -24.62 -1.40 -9.83
CA ASN A 176 -24.14 -1.73 -11.17
C ASN A 176 -22.61 -1.91 -11.30
N TRP A 177 -21.89 -2.13 -10.18
CA TRP A 177 -20.42 -2.30 -10.14
C TRP A 177 -19.97 -3.70 -9.71
#